data_AF-A0A2J6IDB9-F1
#
_entry.id   AF-A0A2J6IDB9-F1
#
_cell.length_a   1.000
_cell.length_b   1.000
_cell.length_c   1.000
_cell.angle_alpha   90.00
_cell.angle_beta   90.00
_cell.angle_gamma   90.00
#
_symmetry.space_group_name_H-M   'P 1'
#
loop_
_entity.id
_entity.type
_entity.pdbx_description
1 polymer ?
#
loop_
_entity_poly.entity_id
_entity_poly.type
_entity_poly.pdbx_seq_one_letter_code
_entity_poly.pdbx_strand_id
1 'polypeptide(L)'
;IYDFNCINVAHGTQKDLQGQNLYDYQDSKGNYVIRELVNIVKTDGSGYYNYYWNNPQTGKEEAKTAIVYKVPGIDYLIGSGIYREF
;
A
#
# COMPACT_ATOMS: atom_id res chain seq x y z
N ILE A 1 -2.09 -3.84 -5.54
CA ILE A 1 -2.35 -2.92 -6.67
C ILE A 1 -3.52 -2.05 -6.27
N TYR A 2 -3.36 -0.74 -6.36
CA TYR A 2 -4.41 0.24 -6.07
C TYR A 2 -4.57 1.17 -7.26
N ASP A 3 -5.78 1.68 -7.50
CA ASP A 3 -5.96 2.80 -8.40
C ASP A 3 -5.64 4.14 -7.69
N PHE A 4 -5.63 5.24 -8.43
CA PHE A 4 -5.35 6.57 -7.87
C PHE A 4 -6.49 7.14 -7.01
N ASN A 5 -7.64 6.46 -6.93
CA ASN A 5 -8.72 6.77 -5.98
C ASN A 5 -8.59 5.96 -4.68
N CYS A 6 -7.44 5.29 -4.48
CA CYS A 6 -7.16 4.43 -3.32
C CYS A 6 -8.06 3.19 -3.24
N ILE A 7 -8.68 2.77 -4.35
CA ILE A 7 -9.45 1.53 -4.43
C ILE A 7 -8.49 0.35 -4.63
N ASN A 8 -8.62 -0.68 -3.80
CA ASN A 8 -7.85 -1.90 -3.99
C ASN A 8 -8.31 -2.62 -5.25
N VAL A 9 -7.40 -2.82 -6.21
CA VAL A 9 -7.67 -3.56 -7.45
C VAL A 9 -7.34 -5.03 -7.27
N ALA A 10 -6.25 -5.31 -6.55
CA ALA A 10 -5.81 -6.66 -6.21
C ALA A 10 -4.86 -6.62 -5.00
N HIS A 11 -4.97 -7.63 -4.14
CA HIS A 11 -4.08 -7.82 -3.00
C HIS A 11 -3.58 -9.27 -2.95
N GLY A 12 -2.27 -9.48 -2.79
CA GLY A 12 -1.67 -10.83 -2.81
C GLY A 12 -2.16 -11.74 -1.67
N THR A 13 -2.45 -11.16 -0.51
CA THR A 13 -2.88 -11.90 0.70
C THR A 13 -4.34 -11.63 1.10
N GLN A 14 -4.67 -10.38 1.45
CA GLN A 14 -6.00 -9.97 1.94
C GLN A 14 -6.99 -9.75 0.78
N LYS A 15 -7.57 -10.83 0.25
CA LYS A 15 -8.51 -10.78 -0.89
C LYS A 15 -9.77 -9.94 -0.61
N ASP A 16 -10.20 -9.86 0.65
CA ASP A 16 -11.40 -9.12 1.05
C ASP A 16 -11.28 -7.61 0.86
N LEU A 17 -10.06 -7.09 0.66
CA LEU A 17 -9.85 -5.67 0.37
C LEU A 17 -10.27 -5.29 -1.05
N GLN A 18 -10.37 -6.24 -1.98
CA GLN A 18 -10.63 -5.94 -3.39
C GLN A 18 -11.94 -5.16 -3.56
N GLY A 19 -11.89 -4.04 -4.29
CA GLY A 19 -13.00 -3.13 -4.50
C GLY A 19 -13.27 -2.14 -3.35
N GLN A 20 -12.58 -2.27 -2.21
CA GLN A 20 -12.71 -1.33 -1.11
C GLN A 20 -11.89 -0.06 -1.36
N ASN A 21 -12.47 1.09 -1.02
CA ASN A 21 -11.77 2.36 -0.98
C ASN A 21 -11.04 2.49 0.36
N LEU A 22 -9.72 2.55 0.31
CA LEU A 22 -8.84 2.68 1.48
C LEU A 22 -8.23 4.08 1.60
N TYR A 23 -8.87 5.10 1.03
CA TYR A 23 -8.43 6.49 1.17
C TYR A 23 -8.31 6.90 2.64
N ASP A 24 -9.31 6.58 3.47
CA ASP A 24 -9.33 6.88 4.91
C ASP A 24 -8.70 5.80 5.80
N TYR A 25 -8.14 4.73 5.23
CA TYR A 25 -7.41 3.75 6.02
C TYR A 25 -6.16 4.38 6.65
N GLN A 26 -6.06 4.24 7.96
CA GLN A 26 -4.86 4.54 8.73
C GLN A 26 -4.29 3.26 9.33
N ASP A 27 -2.97 3.14 9.33
CA ASP A 27 -2.30 2.14 10.16
C ASP A 27 -2.34 2.52 11.65
N SER A 28 -1.84 1.66 12.55
CA SER A 28 -1.81 1.95 13.99
C SER A 28 -0.98 3.18 14.41
N LYS A 29 -0.22 3.79 13.50
CA LYS A 29 0.55 5.02 13.75
C LYS A 29 -0.13 6.26 13.18
N GLY A 30 -1.31 6.13 12.59
CA GLY A 30 -2.05 7.23 11.99
C GLY A 30 -1.60 7.58 10.56
N ASN A 31 -0.81 6.72 9.92
CA ASN A 31 -0.37 6.96 8.55
C ASN A 31 -1.47 6.58 7.57
N TYR A 32 -1.79 7.50 6.64
CA TYR A 32 -2.70 7.21 5.54
C TYR A 32 -2.01 6.41 4.43
N VAL A 33 -1.90 5.10 4.65
CA VAL A 33 -1.02 4.23 3.86
C VAL A 33 -1.26 4.38 2.37
N ILE A 34 -2.50 4.18 1.90
CA ILE A 34 -2.76 4.14 0.45
C ILE A 34 -2.67 5.54 -0.17
N ARG A 35 -3.08 6.59 0.54
CA ARG A 35 -2.92 7.98 0.08
C ARG A 35 -1.46 8.31 -0.21
N GLU A 36 -0.56 7.99 0.72
CA GLU A 36 0.86 8.31 0.55
C GLU A 36 1.50 7.48 -0.56
N LEU A 37 1.13 6.20 -0.70
CA LEU A 37 1.59 5.38 -1.83
C LEU A 37 1.14 5.95 -3.18
N VAL A 38 -0.12 6.39 -3.29
CA VAL A 38 -0.65 7.06 -4.50
C VAL A 38 0.10 8.38 -4.74
N ASN A 39 0.32 9.18 -3.69
CA ASN A 39 1.00 10.47 -3.79
C ASN A 39 2.44 10.33 -4.31
N ILE A 40 3.19 9.35 -3.81
CA ILE A 40 4.56 9.03 -4.26
C ILE A 40 4.58 8.73 -5.76
N VAL A 41 3.72 7.83 -6.24
CA VAL A 41 3.75 7.45 -7.67
C VAL A 41 3.19 8.54 -8.59
N LYS A 42 2.32 9.42 -8.09
CA LYS A 42 1.83 10.58 -8.85
C LYS A 42 2.89 11.67 -8.99
N THR A 43 3.75 11.83 -7.98
CA THR A 43 4.79 12.87 -7.96
C THR A 43 6.07 12.40 -8.63
N ASP A 44 6.56 11.21 -8.26
CA ASP A 44 7.90 10.73 -8.60
C ASP A 44 7.89 9.52 -9.54
N GLY A 45 6.71 8.96 -9.83
CA GLY A 45 6.56 7.73 -10.61
C GLY A 45 6.91 6.45 -9.85
N SER A 46 7.79 6.52 -8.85
CA SER A 46 8.13 5.41 -7.96
C SER A 46 8.76 5.90 -6.66
N GLY A 47 8.77 5.08 -5.62
CA GLY A 47 9.46 5.42 -4.38
C GLY A 47 9.28 4.40 -3.27
N TYR A 48 9.87 4.70 -2.12
CA TYR A 48 9.77 3.90 -0.91
C TYR A 48 8.87 4.57 0.12
N TYR A 49 8.15 3.76 0.91
CA TYR A 49 7.35 4.24 2.03
C TYR A 49 7.37 3.24 3.19
N ASN A 50 7.45 3.77 4.43
CA ASN A 50 7.41 2.97 5.65
C ASN A 50 6.05 3.16 6.32
N TYR A 51 5.39 2.07 6.63
CA TYR A 51 4.07 2.04 7.29
C TYR A 51 3.91 0.74 8.08
N TYR A 52 2.82 0.61 8.82
CA TYR A 52 2.44 -0.62 9.50
C TYR A 52 1.35 -1.35 8.72
N TRP A 53 1.48 -2.67 8.60
CA TRP A 53 0.49 -3.49 7.89
C TRP A 53 0.39 -4.88 8.51
N ASN A 54 -0.74 -5.56 8.32
CA ASN A 54 -0.89 -6.94 8.76
C ASN A 54 0.16 -7.83 8.07
N ASN A 55 1.01 -8.48 8.86
CA ASN A 55 1.92 -9.53 8.39
C ASN A 55 1.17 -10.86 8.38
N PRO A 56 0.95 -11.49 7.21
CA PRO A 56 0.21 -12.75 7.14
C PRO A 56 0.91 -13.93 7.82
N GLN A 57 2.21 -13.85 8.08
CA GLN A 57 2.95 -14.91 8.75
C GLN A 57 2.71 -14.89 10.27
N THR A 58 2.60 -13.70 10.87
CA THR A 58 2.46 -13.53 12.33
C THR A 58 1.03 -13.18 12.74
N GLY A 59 0.20 -12.72 11.80
CA GLY A 59 -1.15 -12.20 12.05
C GLY A 59 -1.19 -10.83 12.73
N LYS A 60 -0.03 -10.20 12.97
CA LYS A 60 0.09 -8.92 13.68
C LYS A 60 0.32 -7.78 12.71
N GLU A 61 -0.02 -6.56 13.13
CA GLU A 61 0.39 -5.37 12.39
C GLU A 61 1.84 -5.03 12.72
N GLU A 62 2.68 -4.93 11.69
CA GLU A 62 4.13 -4.80 11.82
C GLU A 62 4.68 -3.77 10.84
N ALA A 63 5.83 -3.20 11.18
CA ALA A 63 6.49 -2.21 10.34
C ALA A 63 6.92 -2.84 9.02
N LYS A 64 6.59 -2.17 7.92
CA LYS A 64 6.85 -2.61 6.55
C LYS A 64 7.48 -1.48 5.76
N THR A 65 8.52 -1.81 4.99
CA THR A 65 9.03 -0.93 3.92
C THR A 65 8.52 -1.43 2.59
N ALA A 66 7.72 -0.61 1.92
CA ALA A 66 7.30 -0.90 0.56
C ALA A 66 8.08 -0.09 -0.46
N ILE A 67 8.19 -0.67 -1.65
CA ILE A 67 8.51 0.04 -2.89
C ILE A 67 7.25 0.04 -3.76
N VAL A 68 6.96 1.17 -4.40
CA VAL A 68 5.82 1.36 -5.30
C VAL A 68 6.25 1.94 -6.63
N TYR A 69 5.53 1.57 -7.68
CA TYR A 69 5.71 2.07 -9.05
C TYR A 69 4.34 2.41 -9.64
N LYS A 70 4.28 3.52 -10.40
CA LYS A 70 3.18 3.79 -11.31
C LYS A 70 3.17 2.73 -12.42
N VAL A 71 1.99 2.20 -12.73
CA VAL A 71 1.82 1.31 -13.88
C VAL A 71 1.74 2.18 -15.15
N PRO A 72 2.56 1.93 -16.19
CA PRO A 72 2.54 2.73 -17.40
C PRO A 72 1.18 2.71 -18.11
N GLY A 73 0.72 3.88 -18.56
CA GLY A 73 -0.50 4.03 -19.36
C GLY A 73 -1.82 3.95 -18.59
N ILE A 74 -1.81 3.70 -17.28
CA ILE A 74 -3.01 3.68 -16.43
C ILE A 74 -2.74 4.35 -15.08
N ASP A 75 -3.80 4.78 -14.39
CA ASP A 75 -3.72 5.49 -13.11
C ASP A 75 -3.70 4.52 -11.91
N TYR A 76 -2.80 3.55 -11.98
CA TYR A 76 -2.68 2.45 -11.02
C TYR A 76 -1.27 2.45 -10.44
N LEU A 77 -1.14 1.96 -9.22
CA LEU A 77 0.12 1.64 -8.59
C LEU A 77 0.25 0.15 -8.33
N ILE A 78 1.46 -0.37 -8.50
CA ILE A 78 1.86 -1.68 -8.02
C ILE A 78 2.95 -1.51 -6.97
N GLY A 79 2.89 -2.33 -5.93
CA GLY A 79 3.86 -2.28 -4.85
C GLY A 79 4.03 -3.60 -4.15
N SER A 80 5.19 -3.76 -3.53
CA SER A 80 5.54 -4.88 -2.66
C SER A 80 6.44 -4.35 -1.55
N GLY A 81 6.64 -5.12 -0.49
CA GLY A 81 7.46 -4.69 0.62
C GLY A 81 7.86 -5.80 1.56
N ILE A 82 8.83 -5.49 2.42
CA ILE A 82 9.37 -6.39 3.43
C ILE A 82 8.93 -5.92 4.82
N TYR A 83 8.55 -6.86 5.67
CA TYR A 83 8.34 -6.61 7.10
C TYR A 83 9.72 -6.53 7.77
N ARG A 84 9.89 -5.55 8.66
CA ARG A 84 11.12 -5.40 9.45
C ARG A 84 10.89 -6.04 10.81
N GLU A 85 11.30 -7.30 10.92
CA GLU A 85 11.39 -7.98 12.20
C GLU A 85 12.66 -7.49 12.91
N PHE A 86 12.53 -7.08 14.17
CA PHE A 86 13.65 -6.95 15.10
C PHE A 86 13.32 -7.75 16.35
#